data_AF-A0A357F2P3-F1
#
_entry.id   AF-A0A357F2P3-F1
#
_cell.length_a   1.000
_cell.length_b   1.000
_cell.length_c   1.000
_cell.angle_alpha   90.00
_cell.angle_beta   90.00
_cell.angle_gamma   90.00
#
_symmetry.space_group_name_H-M   'P 1'
#
loop_
_entity.id
_entity.type
_entity.pdbx_description
1 polymer ?
#
loop_
_entity_poly.entity_id
_entity_poly.type
_entity_poly.pdbx_seq_one_letter_code
_entity_poly.pdbx_strand_id
1 'polypeptide(L)' 'RHAANVSRMCFGVHTATHVDAPNHFIEGKRRVDELDLHKMIGPCRVIEISDDITAIGPEHLGG' A
#
# COMPACT_ATOMS: atom_id res chain seq x y z
N ARG A 1 -20.61 -33.06 -12.61
CA ARG A 1 -19.55 -32.21 -13.19
C ARG A 1 -20.08 -30.78 -13.15
N HIS A 2 -19.58 -29.94 -12.26
CA HIS A 2 -20.03 -28.55 -12.18
C HIS A 2 -19.20 -27.70 -13.13
N ALA A 3 -19.86 -26.89 -13.95
CA ALA A 3 -19.19 -25.87 -14.75
C ALA A 3 -18.75 -24.71 -13.84
N ALA A 4 -17.60 -24.12 -14.12
CA ALA A 4 -17.07 -22.97 -13.39
C ALA A 4 -16.92 -21.77 -14.34
N ASN A 5 -17.14 -20.57 -13.81
CA ASN A 5 -16.80 -19.34 -14.51
C ASN A 5 -15.29 -19.09 -14.36
N VAL A 6 -14.61 -18.79 -15.48
CA VAL A 6 -13.18 -18.48 -15.50
C VAL A 6 -13.00 -17.12 -16.16
N SER A 7 -12.25 -16.23 -15.51
CA SER A 7 -11.93 -14.89 -16.00
C SER A 7 -10.43 -14.63 -15.87
N ARG A 8 -9.92 -13.70 -16.68
CA ARG A 8 -8.52 -13.25 -16.65
C ARG A 8 -8.47 -11.76 -16.33
N MET A 9 -7.60 -11.40 -15.40
CA MET A 9 -7.32 -9.99 -15.06
C MET A 9 -5.86 -9.68 -15.40
N CYS A 10 -5.61 -8.46 -15.87
CA CYS A 10 -4.28 -7.92 -16.14
C CYS A 10 -4.29 -6.43 -15.78
N PHE A 11 -3.42 -6.02 -14.87
CA PHE A 11 -3.35 -4.64 -14.37
C PHE A 11 -1.95 -4.39 -13.76
N GLY A 12 -1.57 -3.12 -13.62
CA GLY A 12 -0.31 -2.75 -12.97
C GLY A 12 -0.42 -2.87 -11.45
N VAL A 13 0.69 -3.18 -10.77
CA VAL A 13 0.70 -3.40 -9.31
C VAL A 13 0.39 -2.13 -8.48
N HIS A 14 0.41 -0.95 -9.13
CA HIS A 14 0.05 0.35 -8.54
C HIS A 14 -1.39 0.77 -8.91
N THR A 15 -2.33 -0.17 -8.89
CA THR A 15 -3.74 0.10 -9.20
C THR A 15 -4.55 0.14 -7.90
N ALA A 16 -5.30 1.23 -7.66
CA ALA A 16 -6.15 1.44 -6.49
C ALA A 16 -5.38 1.30 -5.14
N THR A 17 -6.04 0.86 -4.06
CA THR A 17 -5.39 0.63 -2.76
C THR A 17 -4.35 -0.48 -2.87
N HIS A 18 -3.08 -0.16 -2.61
CA HIS A 18 -1.95 -1.07 -2.71
C HIS A 18 -0.83 -0.70 -1.73
N VAL A 19 0.26 -1.46 -1.73
CA VAL A 19 1.49 -1.18 -0.99
C VAL A 19 2.69 -1.31 -1.91
N ASP A 20 3.67 -0.44 -1.76
CA ASP A 20 4.92 -0.49 -2.51
C ASP A 20 5.98 -1.35 -1.80
N ALA A 21 6.64 -2.23 -2.55
CA ALA A 21 7.85 -2.88 -2.08
C ALA A 21 9.06 -1.94 -2.25
N PRO A 22 10.07 -1.98 -1.37
CA PRO A 22 11.31 -1.21 -1.55
C PRO A 22 11.98 -1.38 -2.93
N ASN A 23 11.88 -2.57 -3.51
CA ASN A 23 12.38 -2.84 -4.86
C ASN A 23 11.69 -2.02 -5.96
N HIS A 24 10.56 -1.37 -5.69
CA HIS A 24 9.90 -0.46 -6.64
C HIS A 24 10.78 0.74 -7.00
N PHE A 25 11.56 1.25 -6.03
CA PHE A 25 12.40 2.43 -6.21
C PHE A 25 13.91 2.12 -6.12
N ILE A 26 14.29 1.00 -5.50
CA ILE A 26 15.69 0.70 -5.18
C ILE A 26 15.99 -0.74 -5.61
N GLU A 27 16.75 -0.90 -6.69
CA GLU A 27 17.14 -2.19 -7.25
C GLU A 27 17.81 -3.09 -6.20
N GLY A 28 17.40 -4.36 -6.14
CA GLY A 28 17.95 -5.36 -5.24
C GLY A 28 17.52 -5.24 -3.78
N LYS A 29 16.56 -4.37 -3.45
CA LYS A 29 15.92 -4.35 -2.12
C LYS A 29 14.77 -5.36 -2.05
N ARG A 30 14.18 -5.47 -0.85
CA ARG A 30 13.09 -6.41 -0.59
C ARG A 30 11.96 -6.26 -1.59
N ARG A 31 11.53 -7.39 -2.14
CA ARG A 31 10.33 -7.56 -2.95
C ARG A 31 9.10 -7.70 -2.06
N VAL A 32 7.92 -7.71 -2.67
CA VAL A 32 6.64 -7.70 -1.95
C VAL A 32 6.45 -8.95 -1.07
N ASP A 33 6.94 -10.10 -1.54
CA ASP A 33 6.89 -11.40 -0.86
C ASP A 33 7.87 -11.51 0.32
N GLU A 34 8.82 -10.57 0.43
CA GLU A 34 9.81 -10.50 1.50
C GLU A 34 9.44 -9.46 2.57
N LEU A 35 8.28 -8.81 2.46
CA LEU A 35 7.79 -7.87 3.46
C LEU A 35 7.35 -8.58 4.73
N ASP A 36 7.68 -8.00 5.89
CA ASP A 36 7.23 -8.48 7.18
C ASP A 36 5.73 -8.22 7.37
N LEU A 37 4.92 -9.27 7.30
CA LEU A 37 3.46 -9.20 7.43
C LEU A 37 3.01 -8.63 8.78
N HIS A 38 3.80 -8.77 9.85
CA HIS A 38 3.44 -8.21 11.15
C HIS A 38 3.42 -6.68 11.15
N LYS A 39 4.13 -6.03 10.21
CA LYS A 39 4.04 -4.57 10.04
C LYS A 39 2.78 -4.11 9.32
N MET A 40 2.11 -5.02 8.62
CA MET A 40 0.90 -4.72 7.84
C MET A 40 -0.39 -5.02 8.63
N ILE A 41 -0.28 -5.62 9.82
CA ILE A 41 -1.41 -6.06 10.63
C ILE A 41 -1.21 -5.60 12.07
N GLY A 42 -1.98 -4.60 12.49
CA GLY A 42 -1.94 -4.11 13.86
C GLY A 42 -2.74 -2.83 14.05
N PRO A 43 -2.73 -2.28 15.28
CA PRO A 43 -3.32 -0.98 15.55
C PRO A 43 -2.69 0.10 14.66
N CYS A 44 -3.52 0.97 14.10
CA CYS A 44 -3.10 2.16 13.39
C CYS A 44 -3.84 3.39 13.93
N ARG A 45 -3.28 4.57 13.67
CA ARG A 45 -3.94 5.85 13.94
C ARG A 45 -4.33 6.47 12.60
N VAL A 46 -5.58 6.88 12.49
CA VAL A 46 -6.06 7.71 11.38
C VAL A 46 -6.05 9.15 11.89
N ILE A 47 -5.38 10.05 11.14
CA ILE A 47 -5.30 11.48 11.44
C ILE A 47 -6.00 12.19 10.29
N GLU A 48 -6.97 13.03 10.61
CA GLU A 48 -7.62 13.90 9.64
C GLU A 48 -6.72 15.10 9.34
N ILE A 49 -6.58 15.43 8.05
CA ILE A 49 -5.81 16.57 7.55
C ILE A 49 -6.75 17.43 6.72
N SER A 50 -6.67 18.75 6.90
CA SER A 50 -7.52 19.69 6.16
C SER A 50 -7.21 19.68 4.66
N ASP A 51 -8.26 19.79 3.85
CA ASP A 51 -8.19 19.69 2.38
C ASP A 51 -7.36 20.80 1.71
N ASP A 52 -7.14 21.93 2.39
CA ASP A 52 -6.31 23.04 1.90
C ASP A 52 -4.80 22.76 2.04
N ILE A 53 -4.40 21.69 2.72
CA ILE A 53 -3.00 21.27 2.88
C ILE A 53 -2.55 20.47 1.66
N THR A 54 -1.55 20.99 0.94
CA THR A 54 -1.01 20.35 -0.27
C THR A 54 0.19 19.43 -0.02
N ALA A 55 0.82 19.53 1.15
CA ALA A 55 1.93 18.67 1.57
C ALA A 55 1.93 18.50 3.10
N ILE A 56 2.06 17.24 3.55
CA ILE A 56 2.04 16.91 4.98
C ILE A 56 3.47 16.96 5.54
N GLY A 57 3.76 17.97 6.37
CA GLY A 57 4.95 18.07 7.22
C GLY A 57 4.70 17.66 8.69
N PRO A 58 5.76 17.55 9.53
CA PRO A 58 5.67 17.17 10.94
C PRO A 58 4.67 17.98 11.79
N GLU A 59 4.50 19.26 11.48
CA GLU A 59 3.59 20.20 12.14
C GLU A 59 2.10 19.79 12.06
N HIS A 60 1.73 18.96 11.09
CA HIS A 60 0.37 18.47 10.92
C HIS A 60 0.06 17.18 11.70
N LEU A 61 1.10 16.50 12.22
CA LEU A 61 0.94 15.16 12.81
C LEU A 61 0.56 15.18 14.29
N GLY A 62 0.47 16.38 14.89
CA GLY A 62 -0.04 16.60 16.22
C GLY A 62 0.59 15.71 17.29
N GLY A 63 1.87 15.98 17.63
CA GLY A 63 2.53 15.51 18.86
C GLY A 63 2.61 13.99 19.07
#